data_AF-A0A0F7GEF4-F1
#
_entry.id   AF-A0A0F7GEF4-F1
#
_cell.length_a   1.000
_cell.length_b   1.000
_cell.length_c   1.000
_cell.angle_alpha   90.00
_cell.angle_beta   90.00
_cell.angle_gamma   90.00
#
_symmetry.space_group_name_H-M   'P 1'
#
loop_
_entity.id
_entity.type
_entity.pdbx_description
1 polymer ?
#
loop_
_entity_poly.entity_id
_entity_poly.type
_entity_poly.pdbx_seq_one_letter_code
_entity_poly.pdbx_strand_id
1 'polypeptide(L)'
;MSEELGKIERPEAAAFSGKRKLYLVPLLYRWPEAPVEYNNLFTTYWQEIENQLRHLEDRIGKISHVYHEGVDKTGDEAIHQLEQFDTPSLDITKRAISAGAALNPIEDNSLLAESMDWERFVMLGFASQKVAKTATDALMSVMKSRYELITRRISESLKPGEAGVLFVREGLPIQFPGEIEVFSVFPPSLDAIHRYLRDRPQGTDEPAESEKPVKKTRTRKKSTPKQSESATGI
;
A
#
# COMPACT_ATOMS: atom_id res chain seq x y z
N MET A 1 -23.28 -25.19 -34.41
CA MET A 1 -23.32 -25.96 -33.15
C MET A 1 -22.21 -25.39 -32.29
N SER A 2 -22.55 -24.47 -31.40
CA SER A 2 -21.58 -23.79 -30.53
C SER A 2 -21.70 -24.46 -29.17
N GLU A 3 -20.69 -25.20 -28.75
CA GLU A 3 -20.66 -25.79 -27.40
C GLU A 3 -20.57 -24.66 -26.37
N GLU A 4 -21.57 -24.59 -25.49
CA GLU A 4 -21.53 -23.70 -24.33
C GLU A 4 -20.41 -24.16 -23.39
N LEU A 5 -19.36 -23.36 -23.29
CA LEU A 5 -18.28 -23.53 -22.31
C LEU A 5 -18.88 -23.66 -20.91
N GLY A 6 -18.45 -24.71 -20.20
CA GLY A 6 -19.05 -25.19 -18.96
C GLY A 6 -19.37 -24.09 -17.95
N LYS A 7 -20.61 -24.12 -17.44
CA LYS A 7 -21.03 -23.33 -16.28
C LYS A 7 -20.07 -23.63 -15.13
N ILE A 8 -19.26 -22.64 -14.74
CA ILE A 8 -18.52 -22.69 -13.49
C ILE A 8 -19.57 -22.59 -12.39
N GLU A 9 -19.98 -23.74 -11.85
CA GLU A 9 -20.83 -23.77 -10.66
C GLU A 9 -20.06 -23.09 -9.53
N ARG A 10 -20.61 -21.97 -9.04
CA ARG A 10 -20.07 -21.30 -7.85
C ARG A 10 -20.14 -22.31 -6.70
N PRO A 11 -19.02 -22.66 -6.04
CA PRO A 11 -19.04 -23.60 -4.93
C PRO A 11 -20.05 -23.11 -3.88
N GLU A 12 -20.92 -24.01 -3.42
CA GLU A 12 -21.85 -23.69 -2.34
C GLU A 12 -21.08 -23.34 -1.06
N ALA A 13 -21.62 -22.41 -0.27
CA ALA A 13 -21.01 -21.96 1.00
C ALA A 13 -20.63 -23.13 1.93
N ALA A 14 -21.40 -24.22 1.88
CA ALA A 14 -21.15 -25.45 2.63
C ALA A 14 -19.77 -26.09 2.33
N ALA A 15 -19.23 -25.91 1.12
CA ALA A 15 -17.91 -26.43 0.73
C ALA A 15 -16.74 -25.80 1.50
N PHE A 16 -16.99 -24.68 2.18
CA PHE A 16 -16.00 -23.97 2.99
C PHE A 16 -16.22 -24.13 4.49
N SER A 17 -17.18 -24.96 4.91
CA SER A 17 -17.40 -25.25 6.33
C SER A 17 -16.19 -25.98 6.93
N GLY A 18 -15.71 -25.52 8.08
CA GLY A 18 -14.54 -26.08 8.78
C GLY A 18 -13.15 -25.73 8.21
N LYS A 19 -13.07 -25.16 7.00
CA LYS A 19 -11.81 -24.66 6.43
C LYS A 19 -11.37 -23.36 7.09
N ARG A 20 -10.04 -23.12 7.14
CA ARG A 20 -9.47 -21.81 7.44
C ARG A 20 -9.60 -20.94 6.20
N LYS A 21 -10.17 -19.75 6.31
CA LYS A 21 -10.37 -18.84 5.16
C LYS A 21 -9.52 -17.60 5.33
N LEU A 22 -8.89 -17.12 4.26
CA LEU A 22 -8.13 -15.89 4.26
C LEU A 22 -8.58 -14.98 3.12
N TYR A 23 -9.09 -13.81 3.46
CA TYR A 23 -9.47 -12.77 2.50
C TYR A 23 -8.24 -11.90 2.23
N LEU A 24 -7.67 -12.03 1.03
CA LEU A 24 -6.45 -11.33 0.66
C LEU A 24 -6.80 -10.02 -0.03
N VAL A 25 -6.46 -8.90 0.62
CA VAL A 25 -6.76 -7.54 0.16
C VAL A 25 -5.46 -6.81 -0.17
N PRO A 26 -5.27 -6.35 -1.43
CA PRO A 26 -4.16 -5.49 -1.81
C PRO A 26 -4.14 -4.19 -1.00
N LEU A 27 -3.05 -3.91 -0.33
CA LEU A 27 -2.93 -2.69 0.45
C LEU A 27 -2.40 -1.56 -0.44
N LEU A 28 -3.27 -0.59 -0.71
CA LEU A 28 -2.94 0.62 -1.48
C LEU A 28 -2.81 1.84 -0.55
N TYR A 29 -1.98 2.79 -0.97
CA TYR A 29 -1.73 4.05 -0.25
C TYR A 29 -1.89 5.26 -1.15
N ARG A 30 -2.34 6.37 -0.56
CA ARG A 30 -2.27 7.71 -1.17
C ARG A 30 -1.02 8.44 -0.72
N TRP A 31 -0.54 9.37 -1.54
CA TRP A 31 0.53 10.32 -1.18
C TRP A 31 -0.04 11.75 -1.09
N PRO A 32 0.60 12.68 -0.35
CA PRO A 32 0.02 13.99 -0.02
C PRO A 32 -0.38 14.87 -1.23
N GLU A 33 0.18 14.62 -2.41
CA GLU A 33 -0.09 15.33 -3.66
C GLU A 33 -0.66 14.42 -4.76
N ALA A 34 -1.36 13.34 -4.40
CA ALA A 34 -1.96 12.46 -5.39
C ALA A 34 -2.96 13.20 -6.29
N PRO A 35 -2.90 13.05 -7.63
CA PRO A 35 -3.86 13.66 -8.54
C PRO A 35 -5.29 13.26 -8.21
N VAL A 36 -6.24 14.14 -8.54
CA VAL A 36 -7.67 13.92 -8.29
C VAL A 36 -8.15 12.64 -8.95
N GLU A 37 -7.66 12.34 -10.15
CA GLU A 37 -7.94 11.12 -10.90
C GLU A 37 -7.52 9.86 -10.10
N TYR A 38 -6.32 9.87 -9.52
CA TYR A 38 -5.86 8.78 -8.65
C TYR A 38 -6.72 8.66 -7.40
N ASN A 39 -7.02 9.78 -6.73
CA ASN A 39 -7.82 9.78 -5.50
C ASN A 39 -9.24 9.25 -5.73
N ASN A 40 -9.84 9.51 -6.88
CA ASN A 40 -11.14 8.96 -7.27
C ASN A 40 -11.07 7.44 -7.47
N LEU A 41 -10.02 6.94 -8.14
CA LEU A 41 -9.79 5.51 -8.30
C LEU A 41 -9.53 4.82 -6.96
N PHE A 42 -8.69 5.41 -6.10
CA PHE A 42 -8.39 4.93 -4.75
C PHE A 42 -9.64 4.85 -3.88
N THR A 43 -10.50 5.87 -3.92
CA THR A 43 -11.77 5.88 -3.19
C THR A 43 -12.71 4.78 -3.69
N THR A 44 -12.84 4.64 -5.01
CA THR A 44 -13.65 3.58 -5.64
C THR A 44 -13.13 2.20 -5.23
N TYR A 45 -11.82 2.01 -5.23
CA TYR A 45 -11.17 0.78 -4.81
C TYR A 45 -11.57 0.37 -3.40
N TRP A 46 -11.43 1.25 -2.41
CA TRP A 46 -11.76 0.90 -1.03
C TRP A 46 -13.26 0.69 -0.80
N GLN A 47 -14.13 1.37 -1.55
CA GLN A 47 -15.57 1.10 -1.55
C GLN A 47 -15.89 -0.30 -2.09
N GLU A 48 -15.25 -0.70 -3.18
CA GLU A 48 -15.42 -2.04 -3.76
C GLU A 48 -14.87 -3.13 -2.84
N ILE A 49 -13.72 -2.91 -2.19
CA ILE A 49 -13.16 -3.80 -1.17
C ILE A 49 -14.16 -4.02 -0.03
N GLU A 50 -14.68 -2.96 0.56
CA GLU A 50 -15.62 -3.07 1.68
C GLU A 50 -16.89 -3.83 1.28
N ASN A 51 -17.42 -3.59 0.06
CA ASN A 51 -18.57 -4.32 -0.46
C ASN A 51 -18.27 -5.82 -0.68
N GLN A 52 -17.12 -6.14 -1.27
CA GLN A 52 -16.73 -7.53 -1.49
C GLN A 52 -16.46 -8.27 -0.18
N LEU A 53 -15.81 -7.63 0.79
CA LEU A 53 -15.61 -8.21 2.11
C LEU A 53 -16.94 -8.50 2.80
N ARG A 54 -17.90 -7.58 2.76
CA ARG A 54 -19.26 -7.83 3.31
C ARG A 54 -19.94 -9.03 2.66
N HIS A 55 -19.85 -9.16 1.34
CA HIS A 55 -20.39 -10.33 0.64
C HIS A 55 -19.69 -11.64 1.04
N LEU A 56 -18.37 -11.63 1.25
CA LEU A 56 -17.63 -12.79 1.75
C LEU A 56 -18.01 -13.11 3.20
N GLU A 57 -18.15 -12.10 4.05
CA GLU A 57 -18.57 -12.24 5.43
C GLU A 57 -19.97 -12.88 5.56
N ASP A 58 -20.89 -12.53 4.68
CA ASP A 58 -22.25 -13.06 4.69
C ASP A 58 -22.37 -14.48 4.10
N ARG A 59 -21.49 -14.86 3.17
CA ARG A 59 -21.58 -16.14 2.45
C ARG A 59 -20.57 -17.19 2.89
N ILE A 60 -19.41 -16.79 3.38
CA ILE A 60 -18.25 -17.68 3.59
C ILE A 60 -17.84 -17.71 5.06
N GLY A 61 -17.81 -16.57 5.74
CA GLY A 61 -17.53 -16.49 7.18
C GLY A 61 -17.19 -15.08 7.67
N LYS A 62 -17.69 -14.70 8.84
CA LYS A 62 -17.35 -13.41 9.46
C LYS A 62 -15.86 -13.30 9.74
N ILE A 63 -15.30 -12.10 9.55
CA ILE A 63 -13.89 -11.84 9.88
C ILE A 63 -13.71 -11.95 11.38
N SER A 64 -12.92 -12.94 11.82
CA SER A 64 -12.51 -13.12 13.22
C SER A 64 -11.07 -12.72 13.48
N HIS A 65 -10.25 -12.61 12.42
CA HIS A 65 -8.87 -12.17 12.49
C HIS A 65 -8.56 -11.08 11.47
N VAL A 66 -7.86 -10.04 11.89
CA VAL A 66 -7.31 -9.00 11.02
C VAL A 66 -5.79 -9.11 11.07
N TYR A 67 -5.20 -9.19 9.88
CA TYR A 67 -3.77 -9.17 9.65
C TYR A 67 -3.45 -7.99 8.76
N HIS A 68 -2.44 -7.22 9.13
CA HIS A 68 -2.07 -6.02 8.38
C HIS A 68 -0.56 -5.92 8.25
N GLU A 69 -0.08 -5.76 7.02
CA GLU A 69 1.32 -5.48 6.75
C GLU A 69 1.74 -4.21 7.50
N GLY A 70 2.91 -4.22 8.13
CA GLY A 70 3.42 -3.09 8.89
C GLY A 70 3.01 -3.06 10.38
N VAL A 71 2.21 -4.03 10.85
CA VAL A 71 1.82 -4.11 12.27
C VAL A 71 2.60 -5.20 13.01
N ASP A 72 3.43 -4.79 13.97
CA ASP A 72 4.19 -5.66 14.89
C ASP A 72 3.68 -5.60 16.34
N LYS A 73 2.81 -4.64 16.68
CA LYS A 73 2.24 -4.46 18.03
C LYS A 73 0.85 -5.10 18.18
N THR A 74 0.33 -5.09 19.42
CA THR A 74 -1.02 -5.55 19.76
C THR A 74 -1.83 -4.44 20.41
N GLY A 75 -3.16 -4.62 20.47
CA GLY A 75 -4.06 -3.69 21.17
C GLY A 75 -4.02 -2.26 20.60
N ASP A 76 -4.11 -1.27 21.49
CA ASP A 76 -4.18 0.15 21.10
C ASP A 76 -2.93 0.62 20.35
N GLU A 77 -1.75 0.08 20.67
CA GLU A 77 -0.50 0.40 19.96
C GLU A 77 -0.58 -0.01 18.48
N ALA A 78 -1.21 -1.16 18.18
CA ALA A 78 -1.40 -1.63 16.82
C ALA A 78 -2.34 -0.69 16.04
N ILE A 79 -3.39 -0.18 16.68
CA ILE A 79 -4.29 0.80 16.07
C ILE A 79 -3.56 2.11 15.79
N HIS A 80 -2.74 2.57 16.73
CA HIS A 80 -1.92 3.76 16.53
C HIS A 80 -0.90 3.60 15.39
N GLN A 81 -0.34 2.40 15.19
CA GLN A 81 0.48 2.11 14.00
C GLN A 81 -0.33 2.24 12.71
N LEU A 82 -1.55 1.71 12.70
CA LEU A 82 -2.43 1.81 11.53
C LEU A 82 -2.86 3.24 11.22
N GLU A 83 -3.01 4.09 12.23
CA GLU A 83 -3.31 5.53 12.04
C GLU A 83 -2.21 6.30 11.32
N GLN A 84 -0.98 5.77 11.28
CA GLN A 84 0.12 6.34 10.48
C GLN A 84 -0.05 6.07 8.98
N PHE A 85 -0.79 5.00 8.64
CA PHE A 85 -1.11 4.65 7.27
C PHE A 85 -2.47 5.27 6.96
N ASP A 86 -2.48 6.39 6.22
CA ASP A 86 -3.71 7.11 5.84
C ASP A 86 -4.53 6.35 4.78
N THR A 87 -5.06 5.18 5.17
CA THR A 87 -5.75 4.23 4.30
C THR A 87 -7.07 3.75 4.93
N PRO A 88 -8.14 3.59 4.14
CA PRO A 88 -9.41 3.04 4.61
C PRO A 88 -9.36 1.63 5.22
N SER A 89 -8.25 0.89 5.10
CA SER A 89 -8.09 -0.40 5.81
C SER A 89 -8.18 -0.24 7.34
N LEU A 90 -7.87 0.94 7.89
CA LEU A 90 -8.06 1.24 9.31
C LEU A 90 -9.53 1.18 9.72
N ASP A 91 -10.43 1.74 8.91
CA ASP A 91 -11.87 1.75 9.21
C ASP A 91 -12.45 0.34 9.15
N ILE A 92 -12.00 -0.46 8.17
CA ILE A 92 -12.37 -1.88 8.04
C ILE A 92 -11.85 -2.66 9.26
N THR A 93 -10.62 -2.39 9.69
CA THR A 93 -10.02 -3.01 10.89
C THR A 93 -10.80 -2.65 12.15
N LYS A 94 -11.12 -1.37 12.36
CA LYS A 94 -11.92 -0.89 13.50
C LYS A 94 -13.33 -1.52 13.51
N ARG A 95 -13.97 -1.66 12.33
CA ARG A 95 -15.25 -2.34 12.18
C ARG A 95 -15.16 -3.82 12.58
N ALA A 96 -14.16 -4.54 12.08
CA ALA A 96 -13.98 -5.95 12.38
C ALA A 96 -13.74 -6.17 13.88
N ILE A 97 -12.88 -5.35 14.51
CA ILE A 97 -12.64 -5.39 15.95
C ILE A 97 -13.92 -5.12 16.75
N SER A 98 -14.70 -4.12 16.34
CA SER A 98 -16.00 -3.81 16.97
C SER A 98 -17.00 -4.97 16.85
N ALA A 99 -16.87 -5.82 15.83
CA ALA A 99 -17.65 -7.03 15.64
C ALA A 99 -17.06 -8.27 16.36
N GLY A 100 -15.96 -8.11 17.09
CA GLY A 100 -15.32 -9.17 17.89
C GLY A 100 -14.07 -9.80 17.26
N ALA A 101 -13.56 -9.26 16.14
CA ALA A 101 -12.32 -9.76 15.54
C ALA A 101 -11.08 -9.37 16.35
N ALA A 102 -10.04 -10.18 16.28
CA ALA A 102 -8.72 -9.88 16.84
C ALA A 102 -7.80 -9.27 15.76
N LEU A 103 -7.10 -8.18 16.11
CA LEU A 103 -5.97 -7.67 15.30
C LEU A 103 -4.69 -8.40 15.71
N ASN A 104 -4.16 -9.23 14.83
CA ASN A 104 -3.01 -10.09 15.09
C ASN A 104 -1.76 -9.54 14.39
N PRO A 105 -0.68 -9.24 15.13
CA PRO A 105 0.56 -8.78 14.53
C PRO A 105 1.21 -9.89 13.71
N ILE A 106 1.56 -9.58 12.47
CA ILE A 106 2.22 -10.53 11.56
C ILE A 106 3.69 -10.18 11.30
N GLU A 107 4.12 -8.98 11.71
CA GLU A 107 5.46 -8.47 11.45
C GLU A 107 6.41 -8.61 12.63
N ASP A 108 7.70 -8.67 12.32
CA ASP A 108 8.76 -8.33 13.25
C ASP A 108 9.36 -6.98 12.84
N ASN A 109 9.50 -6.06 13.79
CA ASN A 109 9.94 -4.70 13.50
C ASN A 109 11.34 -4.66 12.85
N SER A 110 12.25 -5.54 13.26
CA SER A 110 13.62 -5.57 12.72
C SER A 110 13.64 -6.10 11.30
N LEU A 111 12.91 -7.19 11.02
CA LEU A 111 12.78 -7.73 9.65
C LEU A 111 12.06 -6.75 8.73
N LEU A 112 11.01 -6.09 9.21
CA LEU A 112 10.27 -5.09 8.45
C LEU A 112 11.19 -3.92 8.09
N ALA A 113 11.86 -3.31 9.08
CA ALA A 113 12.74 -2.17 8.87
C ALA A 113 13.88 -2.50 7.89
N GLU A 114 14.56 -3.63 8.09
CA GLU A 114 15.62 -4.08 7.19
C GLU A 114 15.10 -4.32 5.77
N SER A 115 13.92 -4.95 5.61
CA SER A 115 13.32 -5.16 4.29
C SER A 115 13.01 -3.85 3.57
N MET A 116 12.51 -2.84 4.28
CA MET A 116 12.21 -1.52 3.73
C MET A 116 13.48 -0.78 3.31
N ASP A 117 14.55 -0.86 4.10
CA ASP A 117 15.82 -0.21 3.77
C ASP A 117 16.47 -0.83 2.53
N TRP A 118 16.49 -2.16 2.44
CA TRP A 118 16.96 -2.84 1.23
C TRP A 118 16.09 -2.54 0.01
N GLU A 119 14.76 -2.51 0.17
CA GLU A 119 13.82 -2.16 -0.91
C GLU A 119 14.10 -0.74 -1.44
N ARG A 120 14.26 0.25 -0.54
CA ARG A 120 14.63 1.63 -0.91
C ARG A 120 15.94 1.69 -1.68
N PHE A 121 16.98 1.00 -1.22
CA PHE A 121 18.27 0.99 -1.93
C PHE A 121 18.15 0.38 -3.31
N VAL A 122 17.41 -0.72 -3.46
CA VAL A 122 17.18 -1.34 -4.77
C VAL A 122 16.42 -0.39 -5.70
N MET A 123 15.41 0.33 -5.19
CA MET A 123 14.62 1.29 -5.99
C MET A 123 15.43 2.51 -6.45
N LEU A 124 16.43 2.96 -5.69
CA LEU A 124 17.32 4.07 -6.10
C LEU A 124 18.17 3.71 -7.34
N GLY A 125 18.40 2.43 -7.58
CA GLY A 125 19.24 1.94 -8.67
C GLY A 125 20.74 2.06 -8.37
N PHE A 126 21.54 1.32 -9.14
CA PHE A 126 22.98 1.23 -8.91
C PHE A 126 23.77 1.30 -10.22
N ALA A 127 24.90 2.01 -10.21
CA ALA A 127 25.87 1.97 -11.30
C ALA A 127 26.72 0.68 -11.31
N SER A 128 27.00 0.12 -10.11
CA SER A 128 27.82 -1.08 -9.96
C SER A 128 26.96 -2.35 -9.94
N GLN A 129 27.22 -3.25 -10.88
CA GLN A 129 26.55 -4.56 -10.94
C GLN A 129 26.80 -5.42 -9.70
N LYS A 130 28.01 -5.34 -9.11
CA LYS A 130 28.33 -6.06 -7.88
C LYS A 130 27.48 -5.57 -6.72
N VAL A 131 27.35 -4.25 -6.57
CA VAL A 131 26.53 -3.64 -5.51
C VAL A 131 25.05 -3.97 -5.74
N ALA A 132 24.57 -3.87 -6.98
CA ALA A 132 23.20 -4.25 -7.33
C ALA A 132 22.89 -5.69 -6.89
N LYS A 133 23.77 -6.64 -7.25
CA LYS A 133 23.61 -8.03 -6.84
C LYS A 133 23.60 -8.20 -5.33
N THR A 134 24.54 -7.58 -4.60
CA THR A 134 24.60 -7.66 -3.14
C THR A 134 23.34 -7.13 -2.47
N ALA A 135 22.84 -5.97 -2.90
CA ALA A 135 21.62 -5.39 -2.36
C ALA A 135 20.38 -6.24 -2.65
N THR A 136 20.25 -6.75 -3.88
CA THR A 136 19.14 -7.64 -4.25
C THR A 136 19.20 -8.98 -3.50
N ASP A 137 20.38 -9.58 -3.35
CA ASP A 137 20.55 -10.82 -2.58
C ASP A 137 20.17 -10.62 -1.09
N ALA A 138 20.57 -9.49 -0.50
CA ALA A 138 20.20 -9.13 0.87
C ALA A 138 18.68 -8.91 1.01
N LEU A 139 18.07 -8.18 0.08
CA LEU A 139 16.62 -7.97 0.04
C LEU A 139 15.87 -9.31 -0.04
N MET A 140 16.26 -10.20 -0.96
CA MET A 140 15.63 -11.51 -1.12
C MET A 140 15.75 -12.36 0.16
N SER A 141 16.91 -12.30 0.83
CA SER A 141 17.15 -13.03 2.07
C SER A 141 16.22 -12.57 3.20
N VAL A 142 16.15 -11.26 3.47
CA VAL A 142 15.29 -10.73 4.55
C VAL A 142 13.81 -10.91 4.23
N MET A 143 13.41 -10.73 2.96
CA MET A 143 12.02 -10.91 2.52
C MET A 143 11.56 -12.35 2.72
N LYS A 144 12.42 -13.33 2.41
CA LYS A 144 12.13 -14.73 2.70
C LYS A 144 11.83 -14.96 4.18
N SER A 145 12.69 -14.48 5.08
CA SER A 145 12.49 -14.61 6.52
C SER A 145 11.23 -13.90 7.01
N ARG A 146 10.93 -12.72 6.46
CA ARG A 146 9.71 -11.95 6.78
C ARG A 146 8.45 -12.69 6.34
N TYR A 147 8.42 -13.28 5.16
CA TYR A 147 7.25 -14.03 4.68
C TYR A 147 7.04 -15.34 5.42
N GLU A 148 8.12 -16.07 5.74
CA GLU A 148 8.05 -17.26 6.58
C GLU A 148 7.43 -16.93 7.95
N LEU A 149 7.82 -15.79 8.54
CA LEU A 149 7.23 -15.30 9.78
C LEU A 149 5.73 -14.98 9.63
N ILE A 150 5.36 -14.21 8.60
CA ILE A 150 3.96 -13.84 8.34
C ILE A 150 3.08 -15.09 8.17
N THR A 151 3.50 -16.02 7.30
CA THR A 151 2.78 -17.27 7.04
C THR A 151 2.64 -18.10 8.33
N ARG A 152 3.71 -18.21 9.13
CA ARG A 152 3.67 -18.93 10.41
C ARG A 152 2.67 -18.30 11.37
N ARG A 153 2.71 -16.99 11.58
CA ARG A 153 1.82 -16.30 12.53
C ARG A 153 0.35 -16.37 12.11
N ILE A 154 0.06 -16.27 10.83
CA ILE A 154 -1.30 -16.47 10.31
C ILE A 154 -1.75 -17.90 10.56
N SER A 155 -0.89 -18.89 10.30
CA SER A 155 -1.22 -20.31 10.49
C SER A 155 -1.43 -20.67 11.97
N GLU A 156 -0.66 -20.05 12.88
CA GLU A 156 -0.78 -20.23 14.32
C GLU A 156 -2.04 -19.57 14.90
N SER A 157 -2.46 -18.42 14.36
CA SER A 157 -3.60 -17.67 14.89
C SER A 157 -4.94 -18.08 14.27
N LEU A 158 -5.00 -18.30 12.96
CA LEU A 158 -6.23 -18.67 12.24
C LEU A 158 -6.58 -20.14 12.48
N LYS A 159 -7.67 -20.40 13.18
CA LYS A 159 -8.13 -21.76 13.54
C LYS A 159 -9.14 -22.32 12.54
N PRO A 160 -9.35 -23.65 12.51
CA PRO A 160 -10.34 -24.27 11.63
C PRO A 160 -11.73 -23.63 11.77
N GLY A 161 -12.36 -23.34 10.63
CA GLY A 161 -13.68 -22.71 10.55
C GLY A 161 -13.68 -21.18 10.59
N GLU A 162 -12.57 -20.56 11.03
CA GLU A 162 -12.42 -19.11 11.12
C GLU A 162 -12.06 -18.48 9.77
N ALA A 163 -12.31 -17.17 9.67
CA ALA A 163 -11.94 -16.35 8.53
C ALA A 163 -11.08 -15.17 8.99
N GLY A 164 -9.95 -14.97 8.33
CA GLY A 164 -9.10 -13.80 8.50
C GLY A 164 -9.15 -12.88 7.29
N VAL A 165 -8.88 -11.59 7.47
CA VAL A 165 -8.54 -10.66 6.39
C VAL A 165 -7.07 -10.28 6.49
N LEU A 166 -6.35 -10.33 5.37
CA LEU A 166 -4.96 -9.90 5.25
C LEU A 166 -4.87 -8.70 4.31
N PHE A 167 -4.48 -7.56 4.86
CA PHE A 167 -4.10 -6.37 4.09
C PHE A 167 -2.59 -6.39 3.85
N VAL A 168 -2.19 -6.49 2.58
CA VAL A 168 -0.79 -6.62 2.20
C VAL A 168 -0.52 -6.04 0.82
N ARG A 169 0.65 -5.44 0.61
CA ARG A 169 1.07 -4.93 -0.71
C ARG A 169 1.12 -6.06 -1.74
N GLU A 170 0.86 -5.71 -2.99
CA GLU A 170 0.93 -6.65 -4.10
C GLU A 170 2.38 -7.05 -4.41
N GLY A 171 2.54 -8.19 -5.09
CA GLY A 171 3.85 -8.66 -5.55
C GLY A 171 4.69 -9.38 -4.50
N LEU A 172 4.20 -9.53 -3.27
CA LEU A 172 4.87 -10.32 -2.24
C LEU A 172 4.58 -11.82 -2.46
N PRO A 173 5.60 -12.69 -2.67
CA PRO A 173 5.42 -14.13 -2.89
C PRO A 173 5.13 -14.88 -1.57
N ILE A 174 4.07 -14.49 -0.87
CA ILE A 174 3.62 -15.18 0.35
C ILE A 174 2.87 -16.45 -0.06
N GLN A 175 3.37 -17.60 0.41
CA GLN A 175 2.72 -18.89 0.22
C GLN A 175 2.04 -19.30 1.52
N PHE A 176 0.75 -19.64 1.43
CA PHE A 176 -0.03 -20.15 2.55
C PHE A 176 -0.10 -21.68 2.49
N PRO A 177 -0.16 -22.38 3.64
CA PRO A 177 -0.41 -23.82 3.67
C PRO A 177 -1.71 -24.17 2.95
N GLY A 178 -1.76 -25.33 2.28
CA GLY A 178 -2.93 -25.76 1.49
C GLY A 178 -4.23 -25.99 2.29
N GLU A 179 -4.15 -25.95 3.63
CA GLU A 179 -5.32 -25.96 4.52
C GLU A 179 -6.01 -24.59 4.67
N ILE A 180 -5.34 -23.51 4.24
CA ILE A 180 -5.90 -22.16 4.19
C ILE A 180 -6.43 -21.90 2.79
N GLU A 181 -7.76 -21.73 2.70
CA GLU A 181 -8.42 -21.31 1.48
C GLU A 181 -8.30 -19.80 1.32
N VAL A 182 -7.61 -19.35 0.27
CA VAL A 182 -7.37 -17.93 0.01
C VAL A 182 -8.40 -17.40 -0.98
N PHE A 183 -9.09 -16.34 -0.60
CA PHE A 183 -10.02 -15.60 -1.44
C PHE A 183 -9.40 -14.25 -1.77
N SER A 184 -8.95 -14.07 -3.01
CA SER A 184 -8.43 -12.78 -3.48
C SER A 184 -9.57 -11.77 -3.64
N VAL A 185 -9.48 -10.65 -2.92
CA VAL A 185 -10.44 -9.55 -2.95
C VAL A 185 -9.91 -8.47 -3.89
N PHE A 186 -9.89 -8.77 -5.19
CA PHE A 186 -9.26 -7.93 -6.22
C PHE A 186 -10.35 -7.30 -7.10
N PRO A 187 -10.78 -6.08 -6.79
CA PRO A 187 -11.88 -5.42 -7.49
C PRO A 187 -11.45 -4.86 -8.86
N PRO A 188 -12.38 -4.58 -9.79
CA PRO A 188 -12.04 -4.04 -11.12
C PRO A 188 -11.29 -2.71 -11.07
N SER A 189 -11.55 -1.88 -10.06
CA SER A 189 -10.80 -0.63 -9.81
C SER A 189 -9.31 -0.85 -9.59
N LEU A 190 -8.87 -2.04 -9.13
CA LEU A 190 -7.46 -2.35 -8.96
C LEU A 190 -6.71 -2.33 -10.30
N ASP A 191 -7.29 -2.96 -11.33
CA ASP A 191 -6.74 -2.94 -12.70
C ASP A 191 -6.75 -1.52 -13.28
N ALA A 192 -7.80 -0.73 -13.00
CA ALA A 192 -7.84 0.67 -13.40
C ALA A 192 -6.71 1.50 -12.75
N ILE A 193 -6.41 1.26 -11.47
CA ILE A 193 -5.29 1.89 -10.76
C ILE A 193 -3.96 1.45 -11.38
N HIS A 194 -3.77 0.16 -11.68
CA HIS A 194 -2.54 -0.33 -12.31
C HIS A 194 -2.31 0.29 -13.69
N ARG A 195 -3.36 0.42 -14.51
CA ARG A 195 -3.28 1.10 -15.81
C ARG A 195 -2.94 2.57 -15.64
N TYR A 196 -3.63 3.27 -14.73
CA TYR A 196 -3.36 4.67 -14.44
C TYR A 196 -1.89 4.91 -14.03
N LEU A 197 -1.35 4.09 -13.13
CA LEU A 197 0.03 4.23 -12.66
C LEU A 197 1.07 3.90 -13.75
N ARG A 198 0.75 2.98 -14.66
CA ARG A 198 1.63 2.58 -15.78
C ARG A 198 1.68 3.65 -16.87
N ASP A 199 0.52 4.22 -17.19
CA ASP A 199 0.37 5.14 -18.32
C ASP A 199 0.72 6.59 -17.94
N ARG A 200 0.98 6.85 -16.65
CA ARG A 200 1.36 8.18 -16.17
C ARG A 200 2.76 8.56 -16.67
N PRO A 201 2.91 9.65 -17.44
CA PRO A 201 4.22 10.16 -17.81
C PRO A 201 4.93 10.64 -16.53
N GLN A 202 6.15 10.16 -16.29
CA GLN A 202 6.95 10.65 -15.17
C GLN A 202 7.30 12.12 -15.40
N GLY A 203 6.83 13.01 -14.50
CA GLY A 203 7.23 14.43 -14.47
C GLY A 203 6.11 15.49 -14.54
N THR A 204 4.83 15.16 -14.40
CA THR A 204 3.74 16.16 -14.49
C THR A 204 3.28 16.76 -13.16
N ASP A 205 3.99 16.53 -12.06
CA ASP A 205 3.67 17.10 -10.74
C ASP A 205 4.40 18.43 -10.51
N GLU A 206 4.43 19.30 -11.52
CA GLU A 206 4.73 20.71 -11.29
C GLU A 206 3.43 21.38 -10.80
N PRO A 207 3.41 21.97 -9.59
CA PRO A 207 2.26 22.75 -9.17
C PRO A 207 2.10 23.93 -10.14
N ALA A 208 0.89 24.08 -10.69
CA ALA A 208 0.54 25.22 -11.52
C ALA A 208 0.88 26.51 -10.78
N GLU A 209 1.97 27.16 -11.20
CA GLU A 209 2.40 28.44 -10.67
C GLU A 209 1.27 29.43 -10.94
N SER A 210 0.63 29.91 -9.87
CA SER A 210 -0.44 30.88 -9.95
C SER A 210 0.07 32.13 -10.67
N GLU A 211 -0.37 32.35 -11.91
CA GLU A 211 -0.18 33.63 -12.61
C GLU A 211 -0.83 34.74 -11.77
N LYS A 212 -0.03 35.46 -11.00
CA LYS A 212 -0.43 36.76 -10.45
C LYS A 212 -0.09 37.85 -11.47
N PRO A 213 -1.03 38.75 -11.80
CA PRO A 213 -0.77 39.81 -12.76
C PRO A 213 0.21 40.83 -12.15
N VAL A 214 1.35 41.02 -12.80
CA VAL A 214 2.34 42.03 -12.43
C VAL A 214 1.77 43.44 -12.67
N LYS A 215 1.35 44.12 -11.60
CA LYS A 215 1.17 45.58 -11.62
C LYS A 215 2.55 46.25 -11.65
N LYS A 216 2.90 46.82 -12.81
CA LYS A 216 4.03 47.75 -12.97
C LYS A 216 3.84 48.94 -12.02
N THR A 217 4.68 49.06 -10.99
CA THR A 217 4.88 50.33 -10.29
C THR A 217 6.33 50.75 -10.46
N ARG A 218 6.50 51.84 -11.20
CA ARG A 218 7.77 52.44 -11.60
C ARG A 218 8.16 53.43 -10.50
N THR A 219 9.18 53.13 -9.70
CA THR A 219 9.86 54.14 -8.87
C THR A 219 11.35 54.14 -9.13
N ARG A 220 11.74 55.20 -9.84
CA ARG A 220 13.09 55.56 -10.25
C ARG A 220 13.80 56.23 -9.07
N LYS A 221 14.87 55.66 -8.54
CA LYS A 221 15.87 56.42 -7.77
C LYS A 221 17.19 56.40 -8.54
N LYS A 222 17.54 57.57 -9.08
CA LYS A 222 18.86 57.90 -9.64
C LYS A 222 19.84 58.03 -8.46
N SER A 223 20.97 57.35 -8.51
CA SER A 223 22.19 57.73 -7.81
C SER A 223 23.33 57.77 -8.83
N THR A 224 23.76 58.99 -9.16
CA THR A 224 24.94 59.31 -9.97
C THR A 224 26.20 59.24 -9.08
N PRO A 225 27.32 58.65 -9.53
CA PRO A 225 28.64 58.94 -8.98
C PRO A 225 29.30 60.08 -9.78
N LYS A 226 29.85 61.07 -9.08
CA LYS A 226 30.63 62.17 -9.65
C LYS A 226 32.11 61.85 -9.44
N GLN A 227 32.83 61.57 -10.52
CA GLN A 227 34.30 61.62 -10.55
C GLN A 227 34.76 63.08 -10.55
N SER A 228 35.82 63.37 -9.81
CA SER A 228 36.65 64.55 -10.01
C SER A 228 38.09 64.19 -9.71
N GLU A 229 38.87 64.00 -10.77
CA GLU A 229 40.32 64.21 -10.76
C GLU A 229 40.62 65.71 -10.74
N SER A 230 41.62 66.12 -9.98
CA SER A 230 42.57 67.14 -10.42
C SER A 230 43.84 67.10 -9.56
N ALA A 231 44.95 67.05 -10.26
CA ALA A 231 46.33 66.96 -9.78
C ALA A 231 46.90 68.29 -9.24
N THR A 232 47.91 68.17 -8.38
CA THR A 232 49.13 69.02 -8.26
C THR A 232 50.04 68.25 -7.28
N GLY A 233 51.34 68.02 -7.44
CA GLY A 233 52.42 68.70 -8.15
C GLY A 233 53.61 68.76 -7.17
N ILE A 234 54.68 68.02 -7.45
CA ILE A 234 56.14 68.28 -7.37
C ILE A 234 56.82 66.95 -7.74
#